data_AF-A0A819K6F5-F1
#
_entry.id   AF-A0A819K6F5-F1
#
_cell.length_a   1.000
_cell.length_b   1.000
_cell.length_c   1.000
_cell.angle_alpha   90.00
_cell.angle_beta   90.00
_cell.angle_gamma   90.00
#
_symmetry.space_group_name_H-M   'P 1'
#
loop_
_entity.id
_entity.type
_entity.pdbx_description
1 polymer ?
#
loop_
_entity_poly.entity_id
_entity_poly.type
_entity_poly.pdbx_seq_one_letter_code
_entity_poly.pdbx_strand_id
1 'polypeptide(L)'
;MAGINDCLSILDGRLKQLTTFIVQINCTSDSSLISCNMDERHNLKYFSLTCYEYIYNYDDVVVPLLRRMTHLEKLTLYLRVRNRSSFINGTHLHNEILVHMPQLHTFIFYISTENDINESVHRISNDDIQQTFTHTRYARTGCMSWDVNEWKYDNNSTFSVIEYSHLISHDIMRVYLDYIAQFLLETKAHLPRLTELKVSYDQLKMVTMNFTRDTTRRNCSKVKQLLVEESTAFSKDVYQYLPSL
;
A
#
# COMPACT_ATOMS: atom_id res chain seq x y z
N MET A 1 22.15 -3.19 16.64
CA MET A 1 21.03 -4.02 16.14
C MET A 1 21.48 -4.65 14.84
N ALA A 2 21.21 -5.93 14.63
CA ALA A 2 21.58 -6.60 13.39
C ALA A 2 20.84 -5.95 12.21
N GLY A 3 21.57 -5.44 11.22
CA GLY A 3 20.99 -4.85 10.02
C GLY A 3 20.45 -5.94 9.09
N ILE A 4 19.70 -5.55 8.04
CA ILE A 4 19.26 -6.52 7.02
C ILE A 4 20.45 -7.29 6.41
N ASN A 5 21.63 -6.68 6.34
CA ASN A 5 22.86 -7.31 5.88
C ASN A 5 23.28 -8.46 6.79
N ASP A 6 23.09 -8.34 8.10
CA ASP A 6 23.40 -9.41 9.06
C ASP A 6 22.38 -10.54 8.90
N CYS A 7 21.09 -10.21 8.74
CA CYS A 7 20.07 -11.22 8.44
C CYS A 7 20.34 -11.96 7.13
N LEU A 8 20.69 -11.24 6.06
CA LEU A 8 20.91 -11.81 4.73
C LEU A 8 22.26 -12.53 4.61
N SER A 9 23.32 -12.07 5.29
CA SER A 9 24.62 -12.75 5.34
C SER A 9 24.60 -14.01 6.22
N ILE A 10 23.83 -14.03 7.31
CA ILE A 10 23.56 -15.24 8.10
C ILE A 10 22.85 -16.33 7.27
N LEU A 11 22.17 -15.92 6.21
CA LEU A 11 21.36 -16.79 5.37
C LEU A 11 22.04 -17.22 4.07
N ASP A 12 23.20 -16.63 3.77
CA ASP A 12 23.98 -16.99 2.60
C ASP A 12 24.43 -18.47 2.74
N GLY A 13 23.91 -19.31 1.86
CA GLY A 13 24.05 -20.78 1.92
C GLY A 13 22.82 -21.57 2.43
N ARG A 14 21.94 -20.98 3.25
CA ARG A 14 20.70 -21.66 3.75
C ARG A 14 19.44 -21.31 2.96
N LEU A 15 19.45 -20.21 2.21
CA LEU A 15 18.29 -19.75 1.42
C LEU A 15 17.83 -20.75 0.36
N LYS A 16 18.75 -21.57 -0.18
CA LYS A 16 18.40 -22.61 -1.17
C LYS A 16 17.43 -23.67 -0.63
N GLN A 17 17.37 -23.84 0.69
CA GLN A 17 16.50 -24.81 1.37
C GLN A 17 15.19 -24.21 1.87
N LEU A 18 15.06 -22.88 1.88
CA LEU A 18 13.89 -22.18 2.40
C LEU A 18 12.88 -21.91 1.30
N THR A 19 11.63 -22.29 1.54
CA THR A 19 10.49 -21.93 0.68
C THR A 19 9.85 -20.61 1.12
N THR A 20 9.99 -20.25 2.39
CA THR A 20 9.40 -19.08 3.03
C THR A 20 10.46 -18.30 3.78
N PHE A 21 10.43 -16.98 3.65
CA PHE A 21 11.31 -16.10 4.40
C PHE A 21 10.56 -14.83 4.81
N ILE A 22 10.49 -14.59 6.11
CA ILE A 22 9.80 -13.43 6.69
C ILE A 22 10.85 -12.58 7.39
N VAL A 23 10.94 -11.33 6.98
CA VAL A 23 11.89 -10.36 7.48
C VAL A 23 11.14 -9.20 8.09
N GLN A 24 11.40 -8.96 9.37
CA GLN A 24 10.94 -7.77 10.08
C GLN A 24 12.19 -6.98 10.47
N ILE A 25 12.32 -5.77 9.96
CA ILE A 25 13.46 -4.91 10.25
C ILE A 25 12.94 -3.62 10.87
N ASN A 26 13.53 -3.27 12.01
CA ASN A 26 13.45 -1.93 12.57
C ASN A 26 14.67 -1.15 12.05
N CYS A 27 14.48 -0.39 10.98
CA CYS A 27 15.55 0.41 10.38
C CYS A 27 15.73 1.71 11.16
N THR A 28 16.62 1.76 12.14
CA THR A 28 16.99 3.05 12.75
C THR A 28 17.86 3.83 11.77
N SER A 29 17.28 4.85 11.11
CA SER A 29 17.83 6.04 10.40
C SER A 29 19.18 6.03 9.65
N ASP A 30 20.13 5.14 9.94
CA ASP A 30 21.38 5.01 9.22
C ASP A 30 21.20 4.16 7.97
N SER A 31 21.42 4.82 6.84
CA SER A 31 21.36 4.40 5.44
C SER A 31 22.29 3.23 5.04
N SER A 32 22.67 2.35 5.96
CA SER A 32 23.49 1.16 5.69
C SER A 32 22.69 -0.07 5.27
N LEU A 33 21.51 0.13 4.69
CA LEU A 33 20.81 -0.94 4.00
C LEU A 33 21.53 -1.26 2.68
N ILE A 34 22.27 -2.38 2.69
CA ILE A 34 22.50 -3.27 1.54
C ILE A 34 23.55 -2.89 0.49
N SER A 35 24.62 -3.69 0.51
CA SER A 35 25.19 -4.35 -0.68
C SER A 35 25.19 -5.86 -0.46
N CYS A 36 24.02 -6.51 -0.45
CA CYS A 36 23.96 -7.97 -0.43
C CYS A 36 24.23 -8.49 -1.83
N ASN A 37 25.28 -9.30 -2.01
CA ASN A 37 25.52 -10.09 -3.21
C ASN A 37 24.66 -11.36 -3.18
N MET A 38 23.35 -11.20 -3.40
CA MET A 38 22.44 -12.32 -3.64
C MET A 38 22.63 -12.81 -5.08
N ASP A 39 23.74 -13.48 -5.35
CA ASP A 39 24.14 -13.88 -6.71
C ASP A 39 23.68 -15.30 -7.09
N GLU A 40 22.90 -15.97 -6.23
CA GLU A 40 22.52 -17.35 -6.47
C GLU A 40 21.00 -17.58 -6.42
N ARG A 41 20.51 -18.27 -7.44
CA ARG A 41 19.13 -18.72 -7.63
C ARG A 41 18.61 -19.41 -6.38
N HIS A 42 17.73 -18.76 -5.63
CA HIS A 42 17.10 -19.32 -4.43
C HIS A 42 15.69 -19.83 -4.76
N ASN A 43 15.30 -20.97 -4.18
CA ASN A 43 13.96 -21.57 -4.29
C ASN A 43 12.90 -20.82 -3.45
N LEU A 44 13.15 -19.56 -3.15
CA LEU A 44 12.30 -18.79 -2.27
C LEU A 44 10.99 -18.49 -3.00
N LYS A 45 9.90 -19.08 -2.50
CA LYS A 45 8.55 -18.90 -3.06
C LYS A 45 7.83 -17.75 -2.37
N TYR A 46 8.08 -17.55 -1.08
CA TYR A 46 7.35 -16.56 -0.28
C TYR A 46 8.32 -15.63 0.45
N PHE A 47 8.15 -14.33 0.22
CA PHE A 47 8.95 -13.29 0.88
C PHE A 47 8.05 -12.26 1.54
N SER A 48 8.38 -11.89 2.79
CA SER A 48 7.75 -10.77 3.48
C SER A 48 8.81 -9.82 4.00
N LEU A 49 8.67 -8.53 3.70
CA LEU A 49 9.53 -7.48 4.21
C LEU A 49 8.66 -6.43 4.91
N THR A 50 8.86 -6.30 6.22
CA THR A 50 8.20 -5.29 7.04
C THR A 50 9.26 -4.34 7.59
N CYS A 51 9.14 -3.06 7.25
CA CYS A 51 9.94 -1.97 7.77
C CYS A 51 9.01 -1.00 8.51
N TYR A 52 9.20 -0.88 9.82
CA TYR A 52 8.38 -0.01 10.68
C TYR A 52 8.86 1.45 10.67
N GLU A 53 10.12 1.65 10.33
CA GLU A 53 10.79 2.96 10.24
C GLU A 53 10.90 3.42 8.78
N TYR A 54 11.36 4.66 8.57
CA TYR A 54 11.52 5.24 7.24
C TYR A 54 12.71 4.66 6.47
N ILE A 55 12.47 4.29 5.22
CA ILE A 55 13.46 3.91 4.21
C ILE A 55 13.72 5.14 3.32
N TYR A 56 14.97 5.61 3.31
CA TYR A 56 15.37 6.79 2.53
C TYR A 56 15.85 6.45 1.11
N ASN A 57 16.22 5.19 0.87
CA ASN A 57 16.90 4.72 -0.33
C ASN A 57 16.16 3.54 -0.97
N TYR A 58 14.83 3.65 -1.06
CA TYR A 58 13.96 2.59 -1.58
C TYR A 58 14.38 2.09 -2.98
N ASP A 59 14.65 3.02 -3.91
CA ASP A 59 15.04 2.68 -5.28
C ASP A 59 16.43 2.04 -5.37
N ASP A 60 17.34 2.38 -4.45
CA ASP A 60 18.72 1.86 -4.46
C ASP A 60 18.86 0.51 -3.73
N VAL A 61 17.93 0.22 -2.81
CA VAL A 61 18.06 -0.90 -1.87
C VAL A 61 16.97 -1.94 -2.06
N VAL A 62 15.72 -1.50 -1.96
CA VAL A 62 14.57 -2.41 -1.93
C VAL A 62 14.30 -2.93 -3.33
N VAL A 63 14.28 -2.04 -4.33
CA VAL A 63 14.02 -2.43 -5.72
C VAL A 63 15.05 -3.45 -6.23
N PRO A 64 16.38 -3.25 -6.12
CA PRO A 64 17.35 -4.23 -6.60
C PRO A 64 17.33 -5.56 -5.84
N LEU A 65 17.02 -5.54 -4.54
CA LEU A 65 16.80 -6.77 -3.78
C LEU A 65 15.61 -7.56 -4.35
N LEU A 66 14.47 -6.91 -4.54
CA LEU A 66 13.26 -7.56 -5.04
C LEU A 66 13.42 -8.06 -6.48
N ARG A 67 14.09 -7.30 -7.36
CA ARG A 67 14.39 -7.70 -8.74
C ARG A 67 15.13 -9.04 -8.85
N ARG A 68 15.89 -9.42 -7.82
CA ARG A 68 16.62 -10.69 -7.78
C ARG A 68 15.75 -11.88 -7.37
N MET A 69 14.58 -11.65 -6.80
CA MET A 69 13.65 -12.69 -6.33
C MET A 69 12.61 -13.07 -7.38
N THR A 70 13.07 -13.47 -8.56
CA THR A 70 12.23 -13.65 -9.77
C THR A 70 11.26 -14.83 -9.73
N HIS A 71 11.44 -15.76 -8.79
CA HIS A 71 10.63 -16.98 -8.64
C HIS A 71 9.58 -16.88 -7.53
N LEU A 72 9.36 -15.68 -6.97
CA LEU A 72 8.39 -15.51 -5.89
C LEU A 72 6.97 -15.78 -6.39
N GLU A 73 6.27 -16.59 -5.61
CA GLU A 73 4.84 -16.90 -5.74
C GLU A 73 3.99 -15.97 -4.85
N LYS A 74 4.57 -15.53 -3.72
CA LYS A 74 3.96 -14.56 -2.80
C LYS A 74 4.97 -13.53 -2.32
N LEU A 75 4.56 -12.27 -2.35
CA LEU A 75 5.32 -11.13 -1.86
C LEU A 75 4.44 -10.30 -0.93
N THR A 76 4.94 -10.00 0.27
CA THR A 76 4.30 -9.09 1.22
C THR A 76 5.26 -7.98 1.57
N LEU A 77 4.92 -6.73 1.28
CA LEU A 77 5.75 -5.59 1.64
C LEU A 77 4.95 -4.64 2.50
N TYR A 78 5.58 -4.20 3.59
CA TYR A 78 5.09 -3.14 4.45
C TYR A 78 6.24 -2.16 4.65
N LEU A 79 6.22 -1.05 3.92
CA LEU A 79 7.35 -0.12 3.85
C LEU A 79 6.86 1.30 4.13
N ARG A 80 7.67 2.06 4.86
CA ARG A 80 7.55 3.52 4.93
C ARG A 80 8.73 4.11 4.20
N VAL A 81 8.50 4.88 3.14
CA VAL A 81 9.53 5.47 2.29
C VAL A 81 9.53 6.97 2.51
N ARG A 82 10.69 7.56 2.76
CA ARG A 82 10.86 9.01 2.91
C ARG A 82 11.84 9.55 1.88
N ASN A 83 11.74 10.85 1.57
CA ASN A 83 12.69 11.59 0.70
C ASN A 83 12.81 11.04 -0.72
N ARG A 84 11.72 10.50 -1.26
CA ARG A 84 11.68 10.11 -2.66
C ARG A 84 11.23 11.31 -3.50
N SER A 85 11.83 11.50 -4.67
CA SER A 85 11.44 12.58 -5.59
C SER A 85 10.06 12.37 -6.21
N SER A 86 9.49 11.17 -6.13
CA SER A 86 8.20 10.83 -6.70
C SER A 86 7.45 9.79 -5.87
N PHE A 87 6.13 9.78 -6.02
CA PHE A 87 5.26 8.77 -5.42
C PHE A 87 5.47 7.38 -6.06
N ILE A 88 5.34 6.32 -5.26
CA ILE A 88 5.41 4.94 -5.75
C ILE A 88 4.01 4.54 -6.26
N ASN A 89 3.73 4.90 -7.51
CA ASN A 89 2.49 4.53 -8.19
C ASN A 89 2.55 3.10 -8.75
N GLY A 90 1.44 2.64 -9.31
CA GLY A 90 1.34 1.33 -9.95
C GLY A 90 2.29 1.06 -11.07
N THR A 91 2.52 2.06 -11.90
CA THR A 91 3.43 1.95 -13.02
C THR A 91 4.85 1.75 -12.52
N HIS A 92 5.25 2.46 -11.46
CA HIS A 92 6.51 2.23 -10.77
C HIS A 92 6.57 0.81 -10.20
N LEU A 93 5.57 0.37 -9.43
CA LEU A 93 5.52 -1.00 -8.89
C LEU A 93 5.59 -2.06 -10.00
N HIS A 94 4.87 -1.85 -11.09
CA HIS A 94 4.84 -2.77 -12.21
C HIS A 94 6.20 -2.87 -12.88
N ASN A 95 6.75 -1.72 -13.29
CA ASN A 95 8.00 -1.65 -14.05
C ASN A 95 9.23 -2.04 -13.21
N GLU A 96 9.23 -1.70 -11.93
CA GLU A 96 10.40 -1.88 -11.08
C GLU A 96 10.39 -3.21 -10.31
N ILE A 97 9.21 -3.78 -10.04
CA ILE A 97 9.07 -4.99 -9.22
C ILE A 97 8.34 -6.10 -9.98
N LEU A 98 7.09 -5.87 -10.38
CA LEU A 98 6.19 -6.96 -10.80
C LEU A 98 6.59 -7.59 -12.14
N VAL A 99 7.09 -6.80 -13.09
CA VAL A 99 7.56 -7.31 -14.40
C VAL A 99 8.70 -8.33 -14.25
N HIS A 100 9.44 -8.26 -13.14
CA HIS A 100 10.54 -9.17 -12.83
C HIS A 100 10.09 -10.44 -12.08
N MET A 101 8.80 -10.56 -11.71
CA MET A 101 8.27 -11.68 -10.93
C MET A 101 7.09 -12.37 -11.65
N PRO A 102 7.35 -13.04 -12.79
CA PRO A 102 6.29 -13.63 -13.61
C PRO A 102 5.48 -14.74 -12.92
N GLN A 103 6.01 -15.31 -11.83
CA GLN A 103 5.36 -16.36 -11.04
C GLN A 103 4.56 -15.78 -9.85
N LEU A 104 4.50 -14.45 -9.69
CA LEU A 104 3.86 -13.84 -8.53
C LEU A 104 2.35 -13.89 -8.63
N HIS A 105 1.73 -14.77 -7.84
CA HIS A 105 0.28 -14.91 -7.77
C HIS A 105 -0.33 -14.02 -6.68
N THR A 106 0.40 -13.81 -5.59
CA THR A 106 -0.07 -13.03 -4.44
C THR A 106 0.89 -11.90 -4.14
N PHE A 107 0.44 -10.68 -4.36
CA PHE A 107 1.15 -9.49 -3.92
C PHE A 107 0.32 -8.77 -2.86
N ILE A 108 0.91 -8.57 -1.70
CA ILE A 108 0.34 -7.78 -0.61
C ILE A 108 1.28 -6.60 -0.41
N PHE A 109 0.78 -5.39 -0.57
CA PHE A 109 1.63 -4.21 -0.54
C PHE A 109 1.03 -3.11 0.31
N TYR A 110 1.78 -2.64 1.29
CA TYR A 110 1.48 -1.48 2.10
C TYR A 110 2.67 -0.52 1.97
N ILE A 111 2.46 0.60 1.29
CA ILE A 111 3.46 1.68 1.27
C ILE A 111 2.88 2.96 1.85
N SER A 112 3.64 3.52 2.79
CA SER A 112 3.55 4.93 3.13
C SER A 112 4.68 5.66 2.45
N THR A 113 4.38 6.69 1.68
CA THR A 113 5.40 7.61 1.16
C THR A 113 5.23 8.96 1.84
N GLU A 114 6.28 9.41 2.53
CA GLU A 114 6.38 10.75 3.10
C GLU A 114 7.43 11.51 2.31
N ASN A 115 6.99 12.44 1.47
CA ASN A 115 7.91 13.27 0.73
C ASN A 115 7.97 14.62 1.42
N ASP A 116 9.18 15.06 1.81
CA ASP A 116 9.44 16.46 2.19
C ASP A 116 9.43 17.29 0.90
N ILE A 117 8.26 17.47 0.29
CA ILE A 117 8.10 18.25 -0.95
C ILE A 117 8.12 19.72 -0.58
N ASN A 118 9.33 20.28 -0.48
CA ASN A 118 9.47 21.67 -0.08
C ASN A 118 9.00 22.68 -1.14
N GLU A 119 8.75 22.34 -2.43
CA GLU A 119 8.35 23.40 -3.38
C GLU A 119 7.76 22.98 -4.74
N SER A 120 7.57 21.70 -5.06
CA SER A 120 6.94 21.31 -6.34
C SER A 120 5.91 20.22 -6.17
N VAL A 121 4.65 20.63 -6.13
CA VAL A 121 3.49 19.75 -5.97
C VAL A 121 3.33 18.87 -7.23
N HIS A 122 4.10 17.79 -7.34
CA HIS A 122 3.70 16.66 -8.19
C HIS A 122 2.61 15.90 -7.46
N ARG A 123 1.43 16.53 -7.52
CA ARG A 123 0.14 16.03 -7.13
C ARG A 123 -0.02 14.61 -7.65
N ILE A 124 -0.23 13.64 -6.76
CA ILE A 124 -0.62 12.28 -7.18
C ILE A 124 -1.87 12.44 -8.04
N SER A 125 -1.76 12.17 -9.34
CA SER A 125 -2.89 12.29 -10.23
C SER A 125 -3.83 11.11 -10.01
N ASN A 126 -5.11 11.27 -10.33
CA ASN A 126 -6.05 10.15 -10.31
C ASN A 126 -5.58 9.03 -11.25
N ASP A 127 -4.86 9.38 -12.33
CA ASP A 127 -4.25 8.42 -13.25
C ASP A 127 -3.15 7.60 -12.57
N ASP A 128 -2.32 8.22 -11.71
CA ASP A 128 -1.29 7.52 -10.92
C ASP A 128 -1.93 6.52 -9.95
N ILE A 129 -3.02 6.92 -9.29
CA ILE A 129 -3.81 6.06 -8.41
C ILE A 129 -4.41 4.93 -9.24
N GLN A 130 -5.11 5.26 -10.32
CA GLN A 130 -5.75 4.29 -11.21
C GLN A 130 -4.75 3.25 -11.73
N GLN A 131 -3.59 3.68 -12.20
CA GLN A 131 -2.53 2.79 -12.68
C GLN A 131 -2.00 1.84 -11.59
N THR A 132 -2.07 2.23 -10.31
CA THR A 132 -1.77 1.38 -9.13
C THR A 132 -2.60 0.11 -9.09
N PHE A 133 -3.81 0.16 -9.65
CA PHE A 133 -4.79 -0.87 -9.44
C PHE A 133 -5.32 -1.51 -10.73
N THR A 134 -5.18 -0.84 -11.87
CA THR A 134 -5.63 -1.38 -13.17
C THR A 134 -4.74 -2.51 -13.70
N HIS A 135 -3.46 -2.56 -13.31
CA HIS A 135 -2.52 -3.61 -13.76
C HIS A 135 -2.33 -4.75 -12.76
N THR A 136 -2.96 -4.68 -11.58
CA THR A 136 -2.72 -5.59 -10.47
C THR A 136 -3.91 -6.53 -10.27
N ARG A 137 -3.74 -7.82 -10.58
CA ARG A 137 -4.73 -8.89 -10.26
C ARG A 137 -4.73 -9.27 -8.76
N TYR A 138 -4.28 -8.39 -7.88
CA TYR A 138 -3.83 -8.76 -6.54
C TYR A 138 -4.83 -8.47 -5.44
N ALA A 139 -4.77 -9.31 -4.39
CA ALA A 139 -5.82 -9.43 -3.41
C ALA A 139 -5.84 -8.35 -2.32
N ARG A 140 -4.74 -7.62 -2.08
CA ARG A 140 -4.62 -6.64 -0.97
C ARG A 140 -3.59 -5.56 -1.31
N THR A 141 -3.96 -4.30 -1.22
CA THR A 141 -3.09 -3.15 -1.49
C THR A 141 -3.45 -2.02 -0.52
N GLY A 142 -2.47 -1.28 0.00
CA GLY A 142 -2.64 -0.11 0.87
C GLY A 142 -1.65 1.00 0.50
N CYS A 143 -2.09 2.26 0.61
CA CYS A 143 -1.29 3.44 0.29
C CYS A 143 -1.47 4.49 1.39
N MET A 144 -0.38 5.16 1.80
CA MET A 144 -0.37 6.31 2.71
C MET A 144 0.43 7.45 2.05
N SER A 145 -0.09 8.68 2.11
CA SER A 145 0.55 9.89 1.55
C SER A 145 0.22 11.10 2.43
N TRP A 146 1.25 11.88 2.75
CA TRP A 146 1.15 13.14 3.48
C TRP A 146 1.68 14.29 2.61
N ASP A 147 0.95 15.39 2.57
CA ASP A 147 1.42 16.72 2.14
C ASP A 147 0.59 17.75 2.95
N VAL A 148 1.03 19.00 3.08
CA VAL A 148 0.32 20.02 3.87
C VAL A 148 -0.08 21.15 2.94
N ASN A 149 -1.14 20.98 2.14
CA ASN A 149 -1.73 22.10 1.40
C ASN A 149 -3.24 21.87 1.18
N GLU A 150 -4.03 22.95 1.30
CA GLU A 150 -5.48 22.94 1.05
C GLU A 150 -5.79 22.69 -0.43
N TRP A 151 -6.64 21.70 -0.71
CA TRP A 151 -7.15 21.42 -2.04
C TRP A 151 -8.60 21.85 -2.19
N LYS A 152 -8.93 22.39 -3.36
CA LYS A 152 -10.30 22.62 -3.83
C LYS A 152 -10.66 21.53 -4.83
N TYR A 153 -11.74 20.80 -4.51
CA TYR A 153 -12.24 19.68 -5.29
C TYR A 153 -12.96 20.18 -6.57
N ASP A 154 -12.52 19.72 -7.74
CA ASP A 154 -13.22 19.99 -9.01
C ASP A 154 -14.09 18.79 -9.40
N ASN A 155 -15.39 18.88 -9.10
CA ASN A 155 -16.38 17.81 -9.31
C ASN A 155 -16.64 17.50 -10.79
N ASN A 156 -16.09 18.25 -11.73
CA ASN A 156 -16.43 18.18 -13.16
C ASN A 156 -15.64 17.17 -13.99
N SER A 157 -14.72 16.41 -13.39
CA SER A 157 -13.93 15.43 -14.13
C SER A 157 -14.67 14.09 -14.30
N THR A 158 -15.10 13.81 -15.53
CA THR A 158 -15.76 12.55 -15.95
C THR A 158 -14.72 11.44 -16.12
N PHE A 159 -14.16 10.96 -15.02
CA PHE A 159 -13.29 9.79 -15.05
C PHE A 159 -14.10 8.50 -15.16
N SER A 160 -13.55 7.51 -15.88
CA SER A 160 -14.06 6.15 -15.89
C SER A 160 -13.99 5.55 -14.49
N VAL A 161 -15.07 4.90 -14.06
CA VAL A 161 -15.09 4.16 -12.80
C VAL A 161 -14.12 2.99 -12.87
N ILE A 162 -13.26 2.84 -11.85
CA ILE A 162 -12.21 1.82 -11.81
C ILE A 162 -12.69 0.64 -10.97
N GLU A 163 -12.63 -0.58 -11.47
CA GLU A 163 -12.98 -1.77 -10.68
C GLU A 163 -11.75 -2.44 -10.05
N TYR A 164 -11.84 -2.66 -8.74
CA TYR A 164 -10.84 -3.32 -7.91
C TYR A 164 -11.34 -4.69 -7.52
N SER A 165 -11.51 -5.55 -8.52
CA SER A 165 -12.22 -6.84 -8.38
C SER A 165 -11.60 -7.79 -7.37
N HIS A 166 -10.31 -7.62 -7.06
CA HIS A 166 -9.56 -8.49 -6.16
C HIS A 166 -9.24 -7.88 -4.80
N LEU A 167 -9.44 -6.58 -4.60
CA LEU A 167 -9.06 -5.93 -3.34
C LEU A 167 -9.93 -6.39 -2.16
N ILE A 168 -9.27 -6.98 -1.15
CA ILE A 168 -9.88 -7.52 0.07
C ILE A 168 -9.64 -6.62 1.29
N SER A 169 -8.46 -6.01 1.38
CA SER A 169 -8.02 -5.24 2.54
C SER A 169 -7.32 -3.97 2.06
N HIS A 170 -7.69 -2.81 2.61
CA HIS A 170 -7.11 -1.52 2.29
C HIS A 170 -6.80 -0.73 3.56
N ASP A 171 -5.55 -0.26 3.68
CA ASP A 171 -5.10 0.61 4.77
C ASP A 171 -4.86 2.02 4.23
N ILE A 172 -5.67 2.95 4.72
CA ILE A 172 -5.75 4.38 4.38
C ILE A 172 -5.88 5.22 5.66
N MET A 173 -5.31 4.79 6.79
CA MET A 173 -5.37 5.58 8.04
C MET A 173 -4.68 6.96 7.93
N ARG A 174 -3.75 7.11 6.98
CA ARG A 174 -2.82 8.23 6.89
C ARG A 174 -2.68 8.72 5.44
N VAL A 175 -3.81 8.83 4.77
CA VAL A 175 -3.92 9.46 3.45
C VAL A 175 -4.77 10.70 3.57
N TYR A 176 -4.77 11.47 2.49
CA TYR A 176 -5.69 12.56 2.32
C TYR A 176 -7.14 12.16 2.19
N LEU A 177 -8.00 13.05 2.66
CA LEU A 177 -9.44 12.95 2.53
C LEU A 177 -9.88 12.72 1.08
N ASP A 178 -9.21 13.36 0.12
CA ASP A 178 -9.54 13.22 -1.30
C ASP A 178 -9.21 11.82 -1.83
N TYR A 179 -8.12 11.20 -1.37
CA TYR A 179 -7.76 9.83 -1.72
C TYR A 179 -8.81 8.86 -1.16
N ILE A 180 -9.21 9.05 0.10
CA ILE A 180 -10.28 8.27 0.74
C ILE A 180 -11.58 8.45 -0.05
N ALA A 181 -11.91 9.68 -0.43
CA ALA A 181 -13.11 9.98 -1.20
C ALA A 181 -13.08 9.28 -2.57
N GLN A 182 -11.98 9.37 -3.32
CA GLN A 182 -11.84 8.68 -4.60
C GLN A 182 -12.03 7.17 -4.48
N PHE A 183 -11.52 6.59 -3.40
CA PHE A 183 -11.60 5.15 -3.20
C PHE A 183 -12.98 4.68 -2.74
N LEU A 184 -13.58 5.41 -1.80
CA LEU A 184 -14.86 5.02 -1.25
C LEU A 184 -16.02 5.41 -2.16
N LEU A 185 -15.88 6.43 -3.02
CA LEU A 185 -16.92 6.83 -3.96
C LEU A 185 -17.09 5.81 -5.08
N GLU A 186 -18.29 5.22 -5.17
CA GLU A 186 -18.66 4.31 -6.25
C GLU A 186 -18.52 4.94 -7.64
N THR A 187 -18.73 6.26 -7.75
CA THR A 187 -18.56 7.00 -9.00
C THR A 187 -17.10 7.08 -9.48
N LYS A 188 -16.14 6.58 -8.69
CA LYS A 188 -14.70 6.64 -8.97
C LYS A 188 -14.05 5.26 -8.86
N ALA A 189 -14.47 4.45 -7.89
CA ALA A 189 -13.96 3.10 -7.67
C ALA A 189 -15.09 2.11 -7.34
N HIS A 190 -15.02 0.89 -7.86
CA HIS A 190 -15.85 -0.24 -7.46
C HIS A 190 -14.98 -1.23 -6.68
N LEU A 191 -15.37 -1.52 -5.44
CA LEU A 191 -14.58 -2.37 -4.54
C LEU A 191 -15.35 -3.65 -4.17
N PRO A 192 -15.61 -4.56 -5.12
CA PRO A 192 -16.61 -5.59 -4.93
C PRO A 192 -16.24 -6.64 -3.86
N ARG A 193 -14.97 -6.69 -3.42
CA ARG A 193 -14.45 -7.65 -2.44
C ARG A 193 -13.82 -7.01 -1.20
N LEU A 194 -13.93 -5.69 -1.01
CA LEU A 194 -13.33 -5.04 0.15
C LEU A 194 -14.03 -5.52 1.44
N THR A 195 -13.30 -6.26 2.28
CA THR A 195 -13.79 -6.77 3.56
C THR A 195 -13.10 -6.14 4.76
N GLU A 196 -11.91 -5.59 4.60
CA GLU A 196 -11.15 -4.96 5.68
C GLU A 196 -10.76 -3.53 5.25
N LEU A 197 -11.17 -2.54 6.04
CA LEU A 197 -10.82 -1.14 5.82
C LEU A 197 -10.14 -0.60 7.06
N LYS A 198 -8.94 -0.04 6.90
CA LYS A 198 -8.27 0.72 7.96
C LYS A 198 -8.25 2.19 7.57
N VAL A 199 -8.85 3.04 8.38
CA VAL A 199 -9.04 4.47 8.04
C VAL A 199 -9.20 5.28 9.33
N SER A 200 -8.83 6.56 9.33
CA SER A 200 -9.18 7.45 10.44
C SER A 200 -10.70 7.59 10.55
N TYR A 201 -11.24 7.47 11.76
CA TYR A 201 -12.69 7.58 11.99
C TYR A 201 -13.24 8.94 11.55
N ASP A 202 -12.53 10.02 11.86
CA ASP A 202 -12.94 11.38 11.49
C ASP A 202 -12.92 11.58 9.97
N GLN A 203 -11.90 11.07 9.29
CA GLN A 203 -11.83 11.13 7.84
C GLN A 203 -12.94 10.30 7.18
N LEU A 204 -13.21 9.09 7.69
CA LEU A 204 -14.31 8.26 7.21
C LEU A 204 -15.65 8.98 7.40
N LYS A 205 -15.86 9.59 8.57
CA LYS A 205 -17.05 10.37 8.88
C LYS A 205 -17.21 11.56 7.92
N MET A 206 -16.12 12.27 7.61
CA MET A 206 -16.13 13.37 6.64
C MET A 206 -16.49 12.90 5.22
N VAL A 207 -15.82 11.86 4.71
CA VAL A 207 -16.04 11.35 3.34
C VAL A 207 -17.46 10.81 3.15
N THR A 208 -17.99 10.15 4.17
CA THR A 208 -19.34 9.57 4.18
C THR A 208 -20.43 10.58 4.54
N MET A 209 -20.08 11.86 4.76
CA MET A 209 -20.98 12.91 5.24
C MET A 209 -21.77 12.46 6.48
N ASN A 210 -21.06 12.09 7.53
CA ASN A 210 -21.62 11.50 8.75
C ASN A 210 -22.44 10.24 8.47
N PHE A 211 -21.92 9.33 7.63
CA PHE A 211 -22.60 8.08 7.28
C PHE A 211 -23.99 8.27 6.64
N THR A 212 -24.15 9.31 5.81
CA THR A 212 -25.39 9.57 5.06
C THR A 212 -25.21 9.57 3.54
N ARG A 213 -23.97 9.57 3.05
CA ARG A 213 -23.67 9.69 1.62
C ARG A 213 -23.85 8.35 0.89
N ASP A 214 -24.91 8.19 0.10
CA ASP A 214 -25.17 6.89 -0.57
C ASP A 214 -24.07 6.44 -1.55
N THR A 215 -23.39 7.39 -2.21
CA THR A 215 -22.36 7.07 -3.21
C THR A 215 -21.13 6.40 -2.61
N THR A 216 -20.86 6.55 -1.31
CA THR A 216 -19.79 5.82 -0.61
C THR A 216 -20.28 4.54 0.06
N ARG A 217 -21.60 4.44 0.27
CA ARG A 217 -22.22 3.34 1.02
C ARG A 217 -22.06 1.99 0.33
N ARG A 218 -22.15 1.93 -1.01
CA ARG A 218 -22.05 0.64 -1.73
C ARG A 218 -20.69 -0.03 -1.53
N ASN A 219 -19.60 0.73 -1.62
CA ASN A 219 -18.26 0.23 -1.35
C ASN A 219 -18.06 -0.13 0.13
N CYS A 220 -18.59 0.68 1.05
CA CYS A 220 -18.48 0.42 2.49
C CYS A 220 -19.35 -0.75 2.98
N SER A 221 -20.44 -1.07 2.29
CA SER A 221 -21.43 -2.06 2.76
C SER A 221 -20.88 -3.48 2.93
N LYS A 222 -19.75 -3.78 2.27
CA LYS A 222 -19.09 -5.09 2.25
C LYS A 222 -17.98 -5.22 3.29
N VAL A 223 -17.59 -4.11 3.93
CA VAL A 223 -16.56 -4.06 4.95
C VAL A 223 -17.05 -4.81 6.18
N LYS A 224 -16.32 -5.88 6.53
CA LYS A 224 -16.56 -6.75 7.69
C LYS A 224 -15.68 -6.40 8.89
N GLN A 225 -14.60 -5.68 8.62
CA GLN A 225 -13.63 -5.29 9.62
C GLN A 225 -13.20 -3.85 9.35
N LEU A 226 -13.52 -2.97 10.30
CA LEU A 226 -13.12 -1.57 10.29
C LEU A 226 -12.10 -1.36 11.41
N LEU A 227 -10.88 -0.97 11.04
CA LEU A 227 -9.82 -0.64 12.00
C LEU A 227 -9.59 0.87 11.99
N VAL A 228 -9.71 1.50 13.16
CA VAL A 228 -9.55 2.94 13.36
C VAL A 228 -8.46 3.19 14.41
N GLU A 229 -7.75 4.32 14.30
CA GLU A 229 -6.55 4.63 15.10
C GLU A 229 -6.86 4.81 16.61
N GLU A 230 -8.11 5.07 16.98
CA GLU A 230 -8.54 5.22 18.37
C GLU A 230 -9.87 4.50 18.64
N SER A 231 -9.91 3.72 19.73
CA SER A 231 -11.09 2.98 20.21
C SER A 231 -12.18 3.94 20.71
N THR A 232 -12.97 4.48 19.79
CA THR A 232 -14.25 5.10 20.11
C THR A 232 -15.37 4.08 19.91
N ALA A 233 -16.36 4.07 20.80
CA ALA A 233 -17.60 3.36 20.53
C ALA A 233 -18.24 3.97 19.27
N PHE A 234 -18.44 3.15 18.24
CA PHE A 234 -19.06 3.60 17.00
C PHE A 234 -20.49 4.11 17.23
N SER A 235 -20.90 5.17 16.52
CA SER A 235 -22.30 5.60 16.54
C SER A 235 -23.18 4.52 15.90
N LYS A 236 -24.49 4.53 16.21
CA LYS A 236 -25.44 3.59 15.59
C LYS A 236 -25.48 3.73 14.05
N ASP A 237 -25.20 4.92 13.54
CA ASP A 237 -25.18 5.22 12.11
C ASP A 237 -24.10 4.43 11.38
N VAL A 238 -22.97 4.15 12.04
CA VAL A 238 -21.89 3.32 11.49
C VAL A 238 -22.41 1.93 11.12
N TYR A 239 -23.16 1.28 12.01
CA TYR A 239 -23.69 -0.06 11.76
C TYR A 239 -24.80 -0.07 10.70
N GLN A 240 -25.57 1.02 10.56
CA GLN A 240 -26.55 1.14 9.47
C GLN A 240 -25.88 1.33 8.10
N TYR A 241 -24.70 1.95 8.11
CA TYR A 241 -23.95 2.31 6.92
C TYR A 241 -22.95 1.24 6.48
N LEU A 242 -22.37 0.52 7.43
CA LEU A 242 -21.51 -0.66 7.28
C LEU A 242 -22.23 -1.89 7.89
N PRO A 243 -23.30 -2.39 7.26
CA PRO A 243 -24.13 -3.47 7.83
C PRO A 243 -23.43 -4.82 7.97
N SER A 244 -22.22 -4.97 7.43
CA SER A 244 -21.42 -6.20 7.52
C SER A 244 -20.43 -6.21 8.70
N LEU A 245 -20.35 -5.09 9.45
CA LEU A 245 -19.48 -4.90 10.62
C LEU A 245 -20.05 -5.61 11.86
#